data_AF-A0A3P3VNC6-F1
#
_entry.id   AF-A0A3P3VNC6-F1
#
_cell.length_a   1.000
_cell.length_b   1.000
_cell.length_c   1.000
_cell.angle_alpha   90.00
_cell.angle_beta   90.00
_cell.angle_gamma   90.00
#
_symmetry.space_group_name_H-M   'P 1'
#
loop_
_entity.id
_entity.type
_entity.pdbx_description
1 polymer ?
#
loop_
_entity_poly.entity_id
_entity_poly.type
_entity_poly.pdbx_seq_one_letter_code
_entity_poly.pdbx_strand_id
1 'polypeptide(L)'
;MPDTLKTLARQHTGPLLMLFYAASLALFCLIAYQQIRFTSETQAYVFGDTLASQTASQATELLVSNDILSLNVMLNQLSENPYIAAINIYSIDNQLLAGRDFDHNAAGRLFTAPVHYQEVIAGYVRVRLNDRYIRQPARDAITLILLSALLLSVIAFLILRHLPVHQGERFPLTAPAPSASRQDEAAADPLQGVEPEEEEPYIDSDASALLCIRFNNQPTLQQCMNPGDFKQLLEQQTRALRHAARLYNGELSYSAEGQAYLRFPERFNEDYLFSALCCGLLLERLSQLRKQQQQPRFSLGLGMSHQHEGEAVDEHPLRRPTAPSIAFQLATAELRSGITVCPEIADILQDESRVEIEAQGPHAGPRVTSVHSSYQHLLEQQCQQMAAHALG
;
A
#
# COMPACT_ATOMS: atom_id res chain seq x y z
N MET A 1 29.52 19.93 47.78
CA MET A 1 29.90 19.76 46.37
C MET A 1 28.88 19.02 45.45
N PRO A 2 27.59 18.77 45.81
CA PRO A 2 26.62 18.21 44.83
C PRO A 2 25.79 19.25 44.07
N ASP A 3 25.78 20.52 44.50
CA ASP A 3 24.85 21.53 43.95
C ASP A 3 25.31 22.15 42.62
N THR A 4 26.62 22.17 42.34
CA THR A 4 27.19 22.74 41.11
C THR A 4 26.99 21.85 39.88
N LEU A 5 26.84 20.53 40.07
CA LEU A 5 26.54 19.60 38.96
C LEU A 5 25.06 19.64 38.55
N LYS A 6 24.16 19.87 39.52
CA LYS A 6 22.71 19.99 39.25
C LYS A 6 22.35 21.31 38.56
N THR A 7 23.06 22.40 38.84
CA THR A 7 22.85 23.68 38.16
C THR A 7 23.37 23.65 36.71
N LEU A 8 24.49 22.97 36.47
CA LEU A 8 25.03 22.77 35.11
C LEU A 8 24.12 21.88 34.25
N ALA A 9 23.61 20.77 34.79
CA ALA A 9 22.66 19.92 34.08
C ALA A 9 21.36 20.66 33.70
N ARG A 10 20.90 21.58 34.55
CA ARG A 10 19.65 22.35 34.35
C ARG A 10 19.81 23.56 33.42
N GLN A 11 21.03 24.07 33.23
CA GLN A 11 21.32 25.18 32.33
C GLN A 11 21.36 24.75 30.85
N HIS A 12 21.64 23.47 30.58
CA HIS A 12 21.74 22.93 29.22
C HIS A 12 20.49 22.19 28.72
N THR A 13 19.52 21.85 29.58
CA THR A 13 18.31 21.10 29.16
C THR A 13 17.38 21.89 28.23
N GLY A 14 17.23 23.19 28.45
CA GLY A 14 16.43 24.08 27.59
C GLY A 14 16.96 24.19 26.14
N PRO A 15 18.24 24.54 25.92
CA PRO A 15 18.80 24.58 24.57
C PRO A 15 18.86 23.19 23.91
N LEU A 16 19.03 22.10 24.67
CA LEU A 16 19.00 20.74 24.13
C LEU A 16 17.61 20.35 23.60
N LEU A 17 16.53 20.69 24.30
CA LEU A 17 15.16 20.43 23.83
C LEU A 17 14.81 21.24 22.58
N MET A 18 15.26 22.50 22.50
CA MET A 18 15.08 23.33 21.31
C MET A 18 15.84 22.78 20.10
N LEU A 19 17.05 22.27 20.32
CA LEU A 19 17.86 21.65 19.27
C LEU A 19 17.20 20.35 18.79
N PHE A 20 16.65 19.53 19.70
CA PHE A 20 15.90 18.32 19.36
C PHE A 20 14.64 18.63 18.54
N TYR A 21 13.86 19.64 18.95
CA TYR A 21 12.66 20.07 18.22
C TYR A 21 12.99 20.65 16.83
N ALA A 22 14.05 21.45 16.72
CA ALA A 22 14.50 21.95 15.42
C ALA A 22 15.00 20.82 14.51
N ALA A 23 15.69 19.82 15.08
CA ALA A 23 16.16 18.66 14.34
C ALA A 23 14.99 17.77 13.85
N SER A 24 13.96 17.54 14.67
CA SER A 24 12.79 16.77 14.26
C SER A 24 11.98 17.47 13.16
N LEU A 25 11.84 18.80 13.26
CA LEU A 25 11.16 19.61 12.24
C LEU A 25 11.93 19.62 10.91
N ALA A 26 13.25 19.74 10.96
CA ALA A 26 14.10 19.68 9.76
C ALA A 26 14.02 18.30 9.09
N LEU A 27 14.02 17.22 9.89
CA LEU A 27 13.87 15.86 9.39
C LEU A 27 12.51 15.66 8.72
N PHE A 28 11.44 16.16 9.33
CA PHE A 28 10.09 16.11 8.75
C PHE A 28 10.00 16.87 7.43
N CYS A 29 10.53 18.10 7.35
CA CYS A 29 10.57 18.87 6.11
C CYS A 29 11.37 18.15 5.02
N LEU A 30 12.46 17.47 5.37
CA LEU A 30 13.27 16.71 4.41
C LEU A 30 12.51 15.50 3.88
N ILE A 31 11.85 14.72 4.74
CA ILE A 31 11.02 13.58 4.34
C ILE A 31 9.85 14.04 3.46
N ALA A 32 9.13 15.10 3.86
CA ALA A 32 8.03 15.65 3.09
C ALA A 32 8.48 16.17 1.70
N TYR A 33 9.64 16.84 1.64
CA TYR A 33 10.24 17.27 0.38
C TYR A 33 10.50 16.09 -0.55
N GLN A 34 11.10 15.00 -0.02
CA GLN A 34 11.38 13.81 -0.83
C GLN A 34 10.11 13.12 -1.32
N GLN A 35 9.11 12.96 -0.45
CA GLN A 35 7.84 12.31 -0.77
C GLN A 35 7.08 13.02 -1.90
N ILE A 36 6.99 14.36 -1.82
CA ILE A 36 6.32 15.17 -2.84
C ILE A 36 7.05 15.09 -4.19
N ARG A 37 8.38 15.07 -4.18
CA ARG A 37 9.19 14.96 -5.40
C ARG A 37 9.01 13.60 -6.07
N PHE A 38 9.05 12.51 -5.30
CA PHE A 38 8.87 11.16 -5.82
C PHE A 38 7.45 10.93 -6.35
N THR A 39 6.44 11.39 -5.59
CA THR A 39 5.03 11.24 -5.95
C THR A 39 4.70 12.02 -7.23
N SER A 40 5.21 13.24 -7.38
CA SER A 40 5.03 14.06 -8.59
C SER A 40 5.64 13.39 -9.83
N GLU A 41 6.81 12.76 -9.70
CA GLU A 41 7.44 12.08 -10.83
C GLU A 41 6.71 10.81 -11.26
N THR A 42 6.18 10.06 -10.29
CA THR A 42 5.36 8.86 -10.56
C THR A 42 4.02 9.24 -11.20
N GLN A 43 3.37 10.28 -10.71
CA GLN A 43 2.13 10.81 -11.30
C GLN A 43 2.32 11.29 -12.73
N ALA A 44 3.43 11.99 -13.01
CA ALA A 44 3.77 12.44 -14.35
C ALA A 44 3.95 11.27 -15.34
N TYR A 45 4.53 10.17 -14.87
CA TYR A 45 4.73 8.97 -15.67
C TYR A 45 3.40 8.29 -16.03
N VAL A 46 2.59 7.97 -15.00
CA VAL A 46 1.29 7.31 -15.20
C VAL A 46 0.36 8.18 -16.05
N PHE A 47 0.33 9.50 -15.80
CA PHE A 47 -0.46 10.43 -16.58
C PHE A 47 0.01 10.48 -18.04
N GLY A 48 1.31 10.61 -18.29
CA GLY A 48 1.88 10.69 -19.64
C GLY A 48 1.68 9.41 -20.46
N ASP A 49 1.89 8.26 -19.83
CA ASP A 49 1.69 6.95 -20.46
C ASP A 49 0.21 6.69 -20.78
N THR A 50 -0.68 6.93 -19.81
CA THR A 50 -2.12 6.79 -20.00
C THR A 50 -2.64 7.72 -21.09
N LEU A 51 -2.21 8.99 -21.08
CA LEU A 51 -2.60 9.98 -22.08
C LEU A 51 -2.12 9.58 -23.48
N ALA A 52 -0.87 9.12 -23.62
CA ALA A 52 -0.33 8.64 -24.88
C ALA A 52 -1.10 7.41 -25.39
N SER A 53 -1.36 6.43 -24.52
CA SER A 53 -2.09 5.20 -24.88
C SER A 53 -3.55 5.48 -25.25
N GLN A 54 -4.24 6.34 -24.49
CA GLN A 54 -5.63 6.72 -24.79
C GLN A 54 -5.72 7.50 -26.10
N THR A 55 -4.77 8.42 -26.33
CA THR A 55 -4.69 9.18 -27.57
C THR A 55 -4.39 8.25 -28.75
N ALA A 56 -3.52 7.25 -28.58
CA ALA A 56 -3.26 6.23 -29.60
C ALA A 56 -4.51 5.39 -29.93
N SER A 57 -5.26 4.98 -28.91
CA SER A 57 -6.52 4.24 -29.10
C SER A 57 -7.56 5.08 -29.85
N GLN A 58 -7.72 6.36 -29.52
CA GLN A 58 -8.67 7.24 -30.18
C GLN A 58 -8.21 7.63 -31.61
N ALA A 59 -6.90 7.79 -31.80
CA ALA A 59 -6.33 8.08 -33.12
C ALA A 59 -6.39 6.89 -34.09
N THR A 60 -6.59 5.66 -33.58
CA THR A 60 -6.62 4.43 -34.41
C THR A 60 -7.69 4.52 -35.49
N GLU A 61 -8.93 4.86 -35.10
CA GLU A 61 -10.05 4.93 -36.05
C GLU A 61 -9.85 6.01 -37.12
N LEU A 62 -9.28 7.15 -36.71
CA LEU A 62 -9.03 8.30 -37.58
C LEU A 62 -7.82 8.09 -38.51
N LEU A 63 -6.80 7.35 -38.06
CA LEU A 63 -5.66 6.97 -38.90
C LEU A 63 -6.05 5.96 -39.97
N VAL A 64 -6.92 5.00 -39.63
CA VAL A 64 -7.40 3.97 -40.55
C VAL A 64 -8.33 4.55 -41.61
N SER A 65 -9.18 5.50 -41.23
CA SER A 65 -10.04 6.23 -42.16
C SER A 65 -9.28 7.30 -42.97
N ASN A 66 -7.98 7.48 -42.70
CA ASN A 66 -7.12 8.50 -43.28
C ASN A 66 -7.67 9.94 -43.10
N ASP A 67 -8.40 10.18 -42.01
CA ASP A 67 -8.99 11.48 -41.69
C ASP A 67 -8.02 12.32 -40.82
N ILE A 68 -7.00 12.84 -41.49
CA ILE A 68 -5.97 13.69 -40.89
C ILE A 68 -6.57 15.00 -40.34
N LEU A 69 -7.68 15.47 -40.90
CA LEU A 69 -8.35 16.68 -40.42
C LEU A 69 -8.97 16.44 -39.04
N SER A 70 -9.71 15.34 -38.89
CA SER A 70 -10.28 14.93 -37.60
C SER A 70 -9.19 14.62 -36.57
N LEU A 71 -8.04 14.06 -36.97
CA LEU A 71 -6.86 13.92 -36.08
C LEU A 71 -6.39 15.28 -35.55
N ASN A 72 -6.24 16.28 -36.42
CA ASN A 72 -5.79 17.60 -36.01
C ASN A 72 -6.81 18.35 -35.14
N VAL A 73 -8.10 18.08 -35.30
CA VAL A 73 -9.18 18.59 -34.43
C VAL A 73 -9.14 17.90 -33.07
N MET A 74 -8.99 16.59 -33.01
CA MET A 74 -8.83 15.84 -31.76
C MET A 74 -7.61 16.32 -30.97
N LEU A 75 -6.46 16.47 -31.63
CA LEU A 75 -5.26 17.02 -31.02
C LEU A 75 -5.43 18.50 -30.61
N ASN A 76 -6.37 19.23 -31.22
CA ASN A 76 -6.73 20.59 -30.81
C ASN A 76 -7.41 20.63 -29.46
N GLN A 77 -8.35 19.72 -29.23
CA GLN A 77 -9.11 19.68 -27.98
C GLN A 77 -8.19 19.39 -26.77
N LEU A 78 -7.08 18.68 -27.01
CA LEU A 78 -6.05 18.46 -26.00
C LEU A 78 -5.25 19.73 -25.65
N SER A 79 -5.40 20.84 -26.38
CA SER A 79 -4.79 22.14 -26.05
C SER A 79 -5.34 22.77 -24.79
N GLU A 80 -6.54 22.37 -24.37
CA GLU A 80 -7.19 22.88 -23.16
C GLU A 80 -6.44 22.46 -21.89
N ASN A 81 -5.52 21.50 -22.00
CA ASN A 81 -4.76 20.98 -20.89
C ASN A 81 -3.35 21.58 -20.82
N PRO A 82 -3.04 22.45 -19.81
CA PRO A 82 -1.73 23.11 -19.69
C PRO A 82 -0.59 22.15 -19.32
N TYR A 83 -0.88 20.90 -18.94
CA TYR A 83 0.14 19.88 -18.65
C TYR A 83 0.79 19.31 -19.93
N ILE A 84 0.21 19.55 -21.10
CA ILE A 84 0.66 19.01 -22.38
C ILE A 84 1.50 20.06 -23.10
N ALA A 85 2.78 19.77 -23.32
CA ALA A 85 3.69 20.63 -24.07
C ALA A 85 3.59 20.41 -25.59
N ALA A 86 3.51 19.15 -26.03
CA ALA A 86 3.31 18.82 -27.45
C ALA A 86 2.68 17.44 -27.61
N ILE A 87 1.91 17.22 -28.67
CA ILE A 87 1.43 15.90 -29.07
C ILE A 87 1.61 15.74 -30.57
N ASN A 88 2.26 14.66 -30.97
CA ASN A 88 2.54 14.37 -32.38
C ASN A 88 2.21 12.91 -32.68
N ILE A 89 1.62 12.67 -33.83
CA ILE A 89 1.28 11.36 -34.37
C ILE A 89 2.15 11.12 -35.59
N TYR A 90 2.92 10.05 -35.55
CA TYR A 90 3.85 9.65 -36.60
C TYR A 90 3.38 8.36 -37.28
N SER A 91 3.65 8.27 -38.58
CA SER A 91 3.58 7.02 -39.32
C SER A 91 4.72 6.08 -38.90
N ILE A 92 4.63 4.81 -39.31
CA ILE A 92 5.72 3.82 -39.19
C ILE A 92 7.04 4.30 -39.82
N ASP A 93 6.98 5.11 -40.88
CA ASP A 93 8.14 5.72 -41.54
C ASP A 93 8.67 6.96 -40.82
N ASN A 94 8.21 7.20 -39.58
CA ASN A 94 8.52 8.36 -38.75
C ASN A 94 8.16 9.71 -39.43
N GLN A 95 7.24 9.70 -40.39
CA GLN A 95 6.65 10.90 -40.97
C GLN A 95 5.57 11.45 -40.05
N LEU A 96 5.57 12.77 -39.81
CA LEU A 96 4.56 13.43 -38.99
C LEU A 96 3.23 13.47 -39.77
N LEU A 97 2.20 12.80 -39.23
CA LEU A 97 0.87 12.75 -39.83
C LEU A 97 -0.04 13.85 -39.30
N ALA A 98 -0.02 14.05 -37.97
CA ALA A 98 -0.74 15.12 -37.30
C ALA A 98 0.05 15.50 -36.06
N GLY A 99 0.08 16.77 -35.70
CA GLY A 99 0.89 17.18 -34.57
C GLY A 99 0.63 18.60 -34.14
N ARG A 100 0.88 18.84 -32.87
CA ARG A 100 0.67 20.13 -32.25
C ARG A 100 1.66 20.37 -31.14
N ASP A 101 2.31 21.53 -31.23
CA ASP A 101 3.22 22.01 -30.21
C ASP A 101 2.58 23.20 -29.50
N PHE A 102 2.28 23.03 -28.22
CA PHE A 102 1.63 24.03 -27.38
C PHE A 102 2.65 24.93 -26.68
N ASP A 103 3.84 24.39 -26.41
CA ASP A 103 4.94 25.10 -25.79
C ASP A 103 6.28 24.59 -26.35
N HIS A 104 6.77 25.29 -27.38
CA HIS A 104 8.00 24.92 -28.09
C HIS A 104 9.24 24.91 -27.16
N ASN A 105 9.22 25.75 -26.13
CA ASN A 105 10.33 25.94 -25.19
C ASN A 105 10.20 25.06 -23.93
N ALA A 106 9.11 24.30 -23.79
CA ALA A 106 8.94 23.40 -22.66
C ALA A 106 9.94 22.24 -22.76
N ALA A 107 10.93 22.26 -21.87
CA ALA A 107 11.65 21.05 -21.50
C ALA A 107 10.65 20.10 -20.82
N GLY A 108 10.49 18.91 -21.40
CA GLY A 108 9.39 18.04 -21.06
C GLY A 108 9.74 16.57 -21.26
N ARG A 109 9.11 15.70 -20.47
CA ARG A 109 9.26 14.25 -20.61
C ARG A 109 8.45 13.77 -21.80
N LEU A 110 9.04 12.86 -22.59
CA LEU A 110 8.43 12.31 -23.80
C LEU A 110 7.86 10.91 -23.51
N PHE A 111 6.59 10.72 -23.84
CA PHE A 111 5.86 9.47 -23.73
C PHE A 111 5.46 9.02 -25.12
N THR A 112 5.59 7.73 -25.41
CA THR A 112 5.28 7.17 -26.74
C THR A 112 4.37 5.97 -26.60
N ALA A 113 3.29 5.95 -27.36
CA ALA A 113 2.37 4.81 -27.44
C ALA A 113 2.18 4.38 -28.89
N PRO A 114 2.22 3.07 -29.19
CA PRO A 114 1.92 2.55 -30.53
C PRO A 114 0.43 2.65 -30.84
N VAL A 115 0.10 2.99 -32.07
CA VAL A 115 -1.25 2.89 -32.62
C VAL A 115 -1.39 1.50 -33.24
N HIS A 116 -2.25 0.67 -32.67
CA HIS A 116 -2.53 -0.67 -33.20
C HIS A 116 -3.78 -0.67 -34.07
N TYR A 117 -3.66 -1.14 -35.31
CA TYR A 117 -4.79 -1.52 -36.12
C TYR A 117 -4.80 -3.03 -36.29
N GLN A 118 -5.78 -3.69 -35.68
CA GLN A 118 -5.81 -5.15 -35.57
C GLN A 118 -4.53 -5.65 -34.88
N GLU A 119 -3.71 -6.47 -35.56
CA GLU A 119 -2.43 -6.97 -35.02
C GLU A 119 -1.19 -6.23 -35.58
N VAL A 120 -1.38 -5.12 -36.30
CA VAL A 120 -0.28 -4.36 -36.95
C VAL A 120 -0.15 -2.95 -36.37
N ILE A 121 1.08 -2.49 -36.18
CA ILE A 121 1.36 -1.11 -35.76
C ILE A 121 1.18 -0.18 -36.96
N ALA A 122 0.20 0.71 -36.87
CA ALA A 122 -0.09 1.70 -37.91
C ALA A 122 0.71 3.01 -37.74
N GLY A 123 1.22 3.28 -36.53
CA GLY A 123 1.98 4.48 -36.22
C GLY A 123 2.30 4.62 -34.73
N TYR A 124 2.77 5.80 -34.33
CA TYR A 124 3.13 6.10 -32.95
C TYR A 124 2.61 7.49 -32.53
N VAL A 125 1.99 7.56 -31.36
CA VAL A 125 1.68 8.84 -30.71
C VAL A 125 2.81 9.18 -29.75
N ARG A 126 3.34 10.40 -29.85
CA ARG A 126 4.33 10.98 -28.95
C ARG A 126 3.74 12.17 -28.22
N VAL A 127 3.68 12.09 -26.90
CA VAL A 127 3.19 13.15 -26.02
C VAL A 127 4.37 13.68 -25.21
N ARG A 128 4.59 14.99 -25.26
CA ARG A 128 5.56 15.69 -24.41
C ARG A 128 4.79 16.43 -23.33
N LEU A 129 5.08 16.14 -22.06
CA LEU A 129 4.47 16.83 -20.93
C LEU A 129 5.32 18.01 -20.46
N ASN A 130 4.69 19.08 -19.97
CA ASN A 130 5.38 20.26 -19.47
C ASN A 130 5.81 20.04 -18.00
N ASP A 131 7.10 19.84 -17.77
CA ASP A 131 7.65 19.56 -16.43
C ASP A 131 7.48 20.76 -15.48
N ARG A 132 7.32 21.97 -16.02
CA ARG A 132 7.12 23.19 -15.23
C ARG A 132 5.78 23.17 -14.50
N TYR A 133 4.70 22.85 -15.19
CA TYR A 133 3.35 22.83 -14.60
C TYR A 133 3.16 21.62 -13.68
N ILE A 134 3.83 20.49 -13.96
CA ILE A 134 3.81 19.31 -13.10
C ILE A 134 4.55 19.55 -11.77
N ARG A 135 5.66 20.30 -11.78
CA ARG A 135 6.44 20.61 -10.56
C ARG A 135 5.97 21.85 -9.81
N GLN A 136 5.07 22.64 -10.36
CA GLN A 136 4.55 23.86 -9.72
C GLN A 136 3.75 23.59 -8.43
N PRO A 137 2.74 22.69 -8.40
CA PRO A 137 2.01 22.39 -7.16
C PRO A 137 2.91 21.79 -6.09
N ALA A 138 3.94 21.03 -6.48
CA ALA A 138 4.96 20.54 -5.56
C ALA A 138 5.75 21.68 -4.89
N ARG A 139 6.10 22.74 -5.62
CA ARG A 139 6.79 23.92 -5.06
C ARG A 139 5.89 24.70 -4.11
N ASP A 140 4.63 24.90 -4.46
CA ASP A 140 3.67 25.64 -3.62
C ASP A 140 3.34 24.87 -2.34
N ALA A 141 3.29 23.54 -2.40
CA ALA A 141 3.16 22.71 -1.20
C ALA A 141 4.39 22.83 -0.27
N ILE A 142 5.61 22.85 -0.84
CA ILE A 142 6.84 23.01 -0.05
C ILE A 142 6.89 24.37 0.66
N THR A 143 6.50 25.46 -0.01
CA THR A 143 6.50 26.78 0.62
C THR A 143 5.51 26.86 1.80
N LEU A 144 4.35 26.22 1.68
CA LEU A 144 3.35 26.15 2.75
C LEU A 144 3.81 25.27 3.92
N ILE A 145 4.46 24.13 3.65
CA ILE A 145 5.06 23.28 4.69
C ILE A 145 6.17 24.04 5.44
N LEU A 146 7.03 24.77 4.73
CA LEU A 146 8.08 25.58 5.37
C LEU A 146 7.50 26.72 6.22
N LEU A 147 6.43 27.38 5.76
CA LEU A 147 5.76 28.45 6.52
C LEU A 147 5.11 27.88 7.79
N SER A 148 4.36 26.79 7.67
CA SER A 148 3.71 26.14 8.83
C SER A 148 4.73 25.60 9.84
N ALA A 149 5.84 25.04 9.38
CA ALA A 149 6.96 24.63 10.23
C ALA A 149 7.57 25.82 10.99
N LEU A 150 7.82 26.94 10.30
CA LEU A 150 8.30 28.17 10.94
C LEU A 150 7.33 28.67 12.02
N LEU A 151 6.02 28.66 11.73
CA LEU A 151 4.99 29.09 12.66
C LEU A 151 4.94 28.22 13.92
N LEU A 152 4.97 26.89 13.77
CA LEU A 152 5.04 25.96 14.90
C LEU A 152 6.31 26.16 15.73
N SER A 153 7.45 26.43 15.08
CA SER A 153 8.70 26.74 15.78
C SER A 153 8.61 28.02 16.62
N VAL A 154 7.90 29.05 16.15
CA VAL A 154 7.68 30.29 16.91
C VAL A 154 6.76 30.03 18.10
N ILE A 155 5.69 29.24 17.91
CA ILE A 155 4.76 28.88 19.00
C ILE A 155 5.46 28.07 20.08
N ALA A 156 6.25 27.06 19.71
CA ALA A 156 7.01 26.25 20.66
C ALA A 156 8.00 27.11 21.48
N PHE A 157 8.67 28.07 20.83
CA PHE A 157 9.56 29.02 21.51
C PHE A 157 8.82 29.91 22.52
N LEU A 158 7.61 30.39 22.17
CA LEU A 158 6.79 31.18 23.07
C LEU A 158 6.29 30.34 24.26
N ILE A 159 5.83 29.11 24.03
CA ILE A 159 5.39 28.19 25.09
C ILE A 159 6.53 27.92 26.08
N LEU A 160 7.73 27.62 25.58
CA LEU A 160 8.89 27.36 26.44
C LEU A 160 9.33 28.58 27.25
N ARG A 161 9.14 29.79 26.71
CA ARG A 161 9.37 31.05 27.43
C ARG A 161 8.29 31.34 28.47
N HIS A 162 7.07 30.87 28.26
CA HIS A 162 5.91 31.14 29.11
C HIS A 162 5.62 30.07 30.16
N LEU A 163 6.25 28.89 30.13
CA LEU A 163 6.13 27.89 31.18
C LEU A 163 6.94 28.29 32.43
N PRO A 164 6.31 28.70 33.55
CA PRO A 164 7.00 28.80 34.82
C PRO A 164 7.36 27.38 35.25
N VAL A 165 8.65 27.06 35.26
CA VAL A 165 9.15 25.82 35.88
C VAL A 165 8.86 25.91 37.37
N HIS A 166 7.70 25.42 37.79
CA HIS A 166 7.33 25.36 39.20
C HIS A 166 8.36 24.51 39.95
N GLN A 167 8.97 25.15 40.95
CA GLN A 167 10.00 24.58 41.81
C GLN A 167 9.44 23.38 42.55
N GLY A 168 10.19 22.28 42.55
CA GLY A 168 9.86 21.09 43.33
C GLY A 168 9.68 21.43 44.81
N GLU A 169 8.47 21.24 45.31
CA GLU A 169 8.22 21.19 46.74
C GLU A 169 8.87 19.91 47.30
N ARG A 170 9.80 20.13 48.22
CA ARG A 170 10.51 19.08 48.95
C ARG A 170 9.51 18.33 49.82
N PHE A 171 9.29 17.05 49.53
CA PHE A 171 8.65 16.12 50.46
C PHE A 171 9.66 15.78 51.56
N PRO A 172 9.46 16.15 52.85
CA PRO A 172 10.31 15.66 53.92
C PRO A 172 9.77 14.32 54.40
N LEU A 173 10.52 13.25 54.13
CA LEU A 173 10.39 11.96 54.79
C LEU A 173 10.70 12.13 56.28
N THR A 174 9.66 12.26 57.11
CA THR A 174 9.78 12.07 58.56
C THR A 174 8.85 10.95 58.96
N ALA A 175 9.41 9.78 59.22
CA ALA A 175 8.71 8.73 59.95
C ALA A 175 8.47 9.22 61.40
N PRO A 176 7.25 9.03 61.91
CA PRO A 176 7.09 8.09 63.00
C PRO A 176 5.83 7.23 62.86
N ALA A 177 5.96 5.93 63.12
CA ALA A 177 4.86 5.11 63.66
C ALA A 177 4.67 5.49 65.15
N PRO A 178 3.52 5.22 65.84
CA PRO A 178 2.57 4.14 65.57
C PRO A 178 1.06 4.40 65.85
N SER A 179 0.28 3.38 65.51
CA SER A 179 -0.96 2.88 66.16
C SER A 179 -2.35 3.33 65.68
N ALA A 180 -3.05 2.30 65.17
CA ALA A 180 -4.39 1.84 65.56
C ALA A 180 -5.66 2.37 64.85
N SER A 181 -6.35 1.41 64.21
CA SER A 181 -7.82 1.21 64.09
C SER A 181 -8.62 2.23 63.26
N ARG A 182 -9.67 1.93 62.49
CA ARG A 182 -10.52 0.75 62.20
C ARG A 182 -11.50 1.18 61.07
N GLN A 183 -11.93 0.21 60.23
CA GLN A 183 -13.30 0.02 59.66
C GLN A 183 -13.89 1.12 58.75
N ASP A 184 -14.11 0.82 57.45
CA ASP A 184 -15.34 0.28 56.82
C ASP A 184 -16.36 1.38 56.48
N GLU A 185 -16.61 1.58 55.17
CA GLU A 185 -17.90 1.91 54.50
C GLU A 185 -17.58 2.12 52.99
N ALA A 186 -17.90 1.17 52.10
CA ALA A 186 -19.20 0.89 51.49
C ALA A 186 -19.62 1.87 50.36
N ALA A 187 -19.57 1.34 49.13
CA ALA A 187 -20.41 1.60 47.95
C ALA A 187 -20.48 3.02 47.34
N ALA A 188 -20.07 3.14 46.07
CA ALA A 188 -20.97 3.44 44.95
C ALA A 188 -20.18 3.56 43.63
N ASP A 189 -20.45 2.65 42.70
CA ASP A 189 -20.44 2.90 41.25
C ASP A 189 -21.74 3.72 40.97
N PRO A 190 -21.80 4.73 40.06
CA PRO A 190 -21.70 4.41 38.63
C PRO A 190 -21.22 5.55 37.68
N LEU A 191 -20.89 5.11 36.46
CA LEU A 191 -20.96 5.82 35.16
C LEU A 191 -19.72 6.54 34.61
N GLN A 192 -19.12 5.84 33.65
CA GLN A 192 -18.93 6.25 32.25
C GLN A 192 -17.99 7.42 31.93
N GLY A 193 -16.94 7.06 31.19
CA GLY A 193 -16.17 7.96 30.35
C GLY A 193 -14.84 7.34 29.91
N VAL A 194 -14.86 6.14 29.32
CA VAL A 194 -13.67 5.64 28.61
C VAL A 194 -13.60 6.39 27.30
N GLU A 195 -12.94 7.55 27.32
CA GLU A 195 -12.36 8.13 26.11
C GLU A 195 -11.31 7.16 25.56
N PRO A 196 -11.20 6.99 24.23
CA PRO A 196 -10.22 6.07 23.66
C PRO A 196 -8.82 6.62 23.93
N GLU A 197 -8.01 5.88 24.69
CA GLU A 197 -6.56 6.08 24.71
C GLU A 197 -6.05 5.87 23.28
N GLU A 198 -5.42 6.91 22.73
CA GLU A 198 -4.65 6.84 21.50
C GLU A 198 -3.47 5.89 21.74
N GLU A 199 -3.61 4.63 21.32
CA GLU A 199 -2.51 3.68 21.30
C GLU A 199 -1.43 4.17 20.31
N GLU A 200 -0.31 4.65 20.87
CA GLU A 200 0.97 4.71 20.15
C GLU A 200 1.24 3.34 19.50
N PRO A 201 1.86 3.27 18.31
CA PRO A 201 2.05 1.99 17.63
C PRO A 201 2.96 1.08 18.47
N TYR A 202 2.34 0.13 19.16
CA TYR A 202 3.02 -1.01 19.76
C TYR A 202 3.67 -1.79 18.61
N ILE A 203 5.00 -1.76 18.53
CA ILE A 203 5.75 -2.60 17.60
C ILE A 203 5.63 -4.03 18.14
N ASP A 204 4.62 -4.76 17.68
CA ASP A 204 4.50 -6.20 17.93
C ASP A 204 5.59 -6.92 17.13
N SER A 205 6.68 -7.27 17.84
CA SER A 205 7.84 -8.03 17.37
C SER A 205 7.51 -9.52 17.37
N ASP A 206 6.54 -9.90 16.52
CA ASP A 206 6.13 -11.30 16.35
C ASP A 206 6.32 -11.71 14.89
N ALA A 207 6.81 -12.93 14.68
CA ALA A 207 6.90 -13.50 13.34
C ALA A 207 5.50 -13.51 12.71
N SER A 208 5.41 -13.29 11.40
CA SER A 208 4.10 -13.25 10.76
C SER A 208 4.11 -13.87 9.37
N ALA A 209 3.04 -14.57 9.06
CA ALA A 209 2.80 -15.05 7.71
C ALA A 209 2.12 -13.95 6.91
N LEU A 210 2.58 -13.77 5.67
CA LEU A 210 2.03 -12.77 4.76
C LEU A 210 1.51 -13.47 3.50
N LEU A 211 0.22 -13.33 3.24
CA LEU A 211 -0.44 -13.82 2.05
C LEU A 211 -0.78 -12.64 1.12
N CYS A 212 -0.11 -12.57 -0.03
CA CYS A 212 -0.41 -11.63 -1.10
C CYS A 212 -1.45 -12.22 -2.06
N ILE A 213 -2.43 -11.39 -2.44
CA ILE A 213 -3.51 -11.72 -3.35
C ILE A 213 -3.48 -10.72 -4.49
N ARG A 214 -3.14 -11.19 -5.70
CA ARG A 214 -3.21 -10.41 -6.94
C ARG A 214 -4.49 -10.65 -7.71
N PHE A 215 -5.06 -9.58 -8.26
CA PHE A 215 -6.24 -9.62 -9.13
C PHE A 215 -5.84 -9.59 -10.61
N ASN A 216 -5.60 -10.76 -11.20
CA ASN A 216 -4.97 -10.89 -12.53
C ASN A 216 -5.82 -10.36 -13.70
N ASN A 217 -7.15 -10.36 -13.56
CA ASN A 217 -8.09 -9.97 -14.62
C ASN A 217 -8.79 -8.63 -14.34
N GLN A 218 -8.29 -7.83 -13.38
CA GLN A 218 -8.87 -6.52 -13.08
C GLN A 218 -9.04 -5.62 -14.32
N PRO A 219 -8.01 -5.40 -15.18
CA PRO A 219 -8.17 -4.53 -16.34
C PRO A 219 -9.21 -5.07 -17.33
N THR A 220 -9.25 -6.40 -17.54
CA THR A 220 -10.25 -7.05 -18.39
C THR A 220 -11.66 -6.88 -17.85
N LEU A 221 -11.86 -7.03 -16.53
CA LEU A 221 -13.18 -6.84 -15.91
C LEU A 221 -13.64 -5.38 -15.98
N GLN A 222 -12.72 -4.42 -15.88
CA GLN A 222 -13.04 -2.99 -16.05
C GLN A 222 -13.46 -2.63 -17.47
N GLN A 223 -12.90 -3.31 -18.49
CA GLN A 223 -13.24 -3.10 -19.88
C GLN A 223 -14.55 -3.78 -20.30
N CYS A 224 -14.86 -4.93 -19.69
CA CYS A 224 -16.02 -5.74 -20.09
C CYS A 224 -17.30 -5.48 -19.25
N MET A 225 -17.23 -4.76 -18.12
CA MET A 225 -18.38 -4.50 -17.24
C MET A 225 -18.69 -3.02 -17.08
N ASN A 226 -19.96 -2.74 -16.75
CA ASN A 226 -20.37 -1.40 -16.37
C ASN A 226 -19.68 -0.95 -15.07
N PRO A 227 -19.40 0.35 -14.90
CA PRO A 227 -18.75 0.87 -13.68
C PRO A 227 -19.49 0.53 -12.38
N GLY A 228 -20.82 0.50 -12.41
CA GLY A 228 -21.65 0.13 -11.25
C GLY A 228 -21.49 -1.34 -10.85
N ASP A 229 -21.59 -2.23 -11.83
CA ASP A 229 -21.43 -3.68 -11.62
C ASP A 229 -20.01 -4.03 -11.18
N PHE A 230 -19.00 -3.36 -11.75
CA PHE A 230 -17.60 -3.51 -11.33
C PHE A 230 -17.39 -3.07 -9.88
N LYS A 231 -17.96 -1.92 -9.48
CA LYS A 231 -17.89 -1.44 -8.10
C LYS A 231 -18.55 -2.44 -7.15
N GLN A 232 -19.73 -2.95 -7.49
CA GLN A 232 -20.43 -3.95 -6.69
C GLN A 232 -19.61 -5.25 -6.56
N LEU A 233 -19.00 -5.72 -7.65
CA LEU A 233 -18.13 -6.89 -7.63
C LEU A 233 -16.90 -6.68 -6.74
N LEU A 234 -16.28 -5.49 -6.78
CA LEU A 234 -15.14 -5.14 -5.95
C LEU A 234 -15.52 -5.09 -4.47
N GLU A 235 -16.69 -4.52 -4.14
CA GLU A 235 -17.21 -4.49 -2.78
C GLU A 235 -17.51 -5.89 -2.26
N GLN A 236 -18.15 -6.75 -3.07
CA GLN A 236 -18.40 -8.15 -2.74
C GLN A 236 -17.10 -8.92 -2.50
N GLN A 237 -16.11 -8.74 -3.38
CA GLN A 237 -14.78 -9.35 -3.22
C GLN A 237 -14.10 -8.87 -1.93
N THR A 238 -14.16 -7.58 -1.64
CA THR A 238 -13.56 -6.98 -0.43
C THR A 238 -14.22 -7.50 0.84
N ARG A 239 -15.55 -7.66 0.85
CA ARG A 239 -16.29 -8.27 1.98
C ARG A 239 -15.87 -9.72 2.19
N ALA A 240 -15.76 -10.51 1.11
CA ALA A 240 -15.33 -11.90 1.18
C ALA A 240 -13.89 -12.02 1.73
N LEU A 241 -12.97 -11.19 1.26
CA LEU A 241 -11.59 -11.13 1.77
C LEU A 241 -11.54 -10.80 3.26
N ARG A 242 -12.26 -9.75 3.68
CA ARG A 242 -12.29 -9.34 5.09
C ARG A 242 -12.91 -10.39 6.00
N HIS A 243 -13.94 -11.10 5.52
CA HIS A 243 -14.57 -12.16 6.29
C HIS A 243 -13.66 -13.39 6.42
N ALA A 244 -12.99 -13.80 5.34
CA ALA A 244 -11.98 -14.86 5.40
C ALA A 244 -10.80 -14.49 6.31
N ALA A 245 -10.33 -13.24 6.26
CA ALA A 245 -9.27 -12.74 7.14
C ALA A 245 -9.67 -12.91 8.62
N ARG A 246 -10.86 -12.43 9.00
CA ARG A 246 -11.37 -12.55 10.37
C ARG A 246 -11.53 -13.99 10.86
N LEU A 247 -11.91 -14.92 9.98
CA LEU A 247 -12.08 -16.32 10.34
C LEU A 247 -10.76 -16.98 10.79
N TYR A 248 -9.64 -16.49 10.25
CA TYR A 248 -8.29 -16.98 10.53
C TYR A 248 -7.46 -15.98 11.34
N ASN A 249 -8.08 -15.00 12.01
CA ASN A 249 -7.41 -13.94 12.78
C ASN A 249 -6.33 -13.17 11.99
N GLY A 250 -6.58 -12.95 10.71
CA GLY A 250 -5.71 -12.18 9.82
C GLY A 250 -6.13 -10.72 9.66
N GLU A 251 -5.15 -9.87 9.39
CA GLU A 251 -5.31 -8.45 9.13
C GLU A 251 -5.23 -8.16 7.62
N LEU A 252 -6.25 -7.48 7.08
CA LEU A 252 -6.32 -7.13 5.66
C LEU A 252 -5.79 -5.70 5.42
N SER A 253 -4.80 -5.60 4.53
CA SER A 253 -4.27 -4.34 4.02
C SER A 253 -4.21 -4.34 2.49
N TYR A 254 -4.07 -3.16 1.89
CA TYR A 254 -4.00 -2.99 0.43
C TYR A 254 -2.77 -2.16 0.06
N SER A 255 -2.12 -2.52 -1.06
CA SER A 255 -1.09 -1.68 -1.69
C SER A 255 -1.73 -0.57 -2.52
N ALA A 256 -0.96 0.49 -2.78
CA ALA A 256 -1.31 1.55 -3.74
C ALA A 256 -1.62 1.00 -5.14
N GLU A 257 -1.07 -0.17 -5.49
CA GLU A 257 -1.31 -0.86 -6.75
C GLU A 257 -2.60 -1.72 -6.75
N GLY A 258 -3.39 -1.70 -5.67
CA GLY A 258 -4.66 -2.42 -5.57
C GLY A 258 -4.53 -3.90 -5.19
N GLN A 259 -3.34 -4.37 -4.83
CA GLN A 259 -3.12 -5.74 -4.34
C GLN A 259 -3.52 -5.87 -2.87
N ALA A 260 -4.11 -7.00 -2.50
CA ALA A 260 -4.49 -7.29 -1.13
C ALA A 260 -3.40 -8.09 -0.41
N TYR A 261 -3.11 -7.72 0.83
CA TYR A 261 -2.18 -8.41 1.71
C TYR A 261 -2.90 -8.81 2.99
N LEU A 262 -2.79 -10.08 3.35
CA LEU A 262 -3.30 -10.64 4.60
C LEU A 262 -2.12 -10.98 5.49
N ARG A 263 -2.02 -10.33 6.65
CA ARG A 263 -0.98 -10.60 7.66
C ARG A 263 -1.57 -11.45 8.78
N PHE A 264 -0.86 -12.51 9.17
CA PHE A 264 -1.22 -13.40 10.26
C PHE A 264 -0.08 -13.40 11.29
N PRO A 265 -0.23 -12.66 12.40
CA PRO A 265 0.77 -12.62 13.46
C PRO A 265 0.81 -13.94 14.23
N GLU A 266 2.00 -14.40 14.58
CA GLU A 266 2.23 -15.57 15.43
C GLU A 266 1.57 -15.42 16.82
N ARG A 267 1.48 -14.19 17.35
CA ARG A 267 0.83 -13.87 18.63
C ARG A 267 -0.58 -14.44 18.80
N PHE A 268 -1.33 -14.51 17.71
CA PHE A 268 -2.72 -14.98 17.74
C PHE A 268 -2.85 -16.49 17.56
N ASN A 269 -1.85 -17.15 16.96
CA ASN A 269 -1.87 -18.57 16.70
C ASN A 269 -0.45 -19.11 16.44
N GLU A 270 -0.05 -20.15 17.18
CA GLU A 270 1.20 -20.87 16.93
C GLU A 270 1.21 -21.50 15.52
N ASP A 271 0.04 -21.89 15.00
CA ASP A 271 -0.18 -22.39 13.63
C ASP A 271 -0.48 -21.26 12.61
N TYR A 272 0.16 -20.08 12.74
CA TYR A 272 -0.13 -18.91 11.89
C TYR A 272 0.16 -19.16 10.40
N LEU A 273 1.20 -19.94 10.06
CA LEU A 273 1.49 -20.35 8.69
C LEU A 273 0.37 -21.20 8.09
N PHE A 274 -0.12 -22.19 8.84
CA PHE A 274 -1.22 -23.04 8.40
C PHE A 274 -2.54 -22.25 8.29
N SER A 275 -2.77 -21.30 9.19
CA SER A 275 -3.93 -20.40 9.16
C SER A 275 -3.95 -19.54 7.89
N ALA A 276 -2.79 -18.97 7.52
CA ALA A 276 -2.63 -18.22 6.28
C ALA A 276 -2.89 -19.10 5.05
N LEU A 277 -2.39 -20.34 5.06
CA LEU A 277 -2.61 -21.32 4.01
C LEU A 277 -4.11 -21.66 3.85
N CYS A 278 -4.78 -21.98 4.94
CA CYS A 278 -6.21 -22.29 4.96
C CYS A 278 -7.04 -21.10 4.46
N CYS A 279 -6.68 -19.88 4.85
CA CYS A 279 -7.32 -18.67 4.34
C CYS A 279 -7.17 -18.54 2.81
N GLY A 280 -5.96 -18.73 2.28
CA GLY A 280 -5.72 -18.70 0.84
C GLY A 280 -6.51 -19.76 0.08
N LEU A 281 -6.57 -21.00 0.58
CA LEU A 281 -7.29 -22.10 -0.06
C LEU A 281 -8.80 -21.90 0.00
N LEU A 282 -9.32 -21.31 1.09
CA LEU A 282 -10.72 -20.92 1.20
C LEU A 282 -11.09 -19.87 0.14
N LEU A 283 -10.26 -18.85 -0.04
CA LEU A 283 -10.46 -17.80 -1.04
C LEU A 283 -10.38 -18.35 -2.46
N GLU A 284 -9.47 -19.28 -2.72
CA GLU A 284 -9.38 -19.99 -3.98
C GLU A 284 -10.66 -20.78 -4.26
N ARG A 285 -11.13 -21.59 -3.30
CA ARG A 285 -12.39 -22.35 -3.42
C ARG A 285 -13.59 -21.45 -3.66
N LEU A 286 -13.70 -20.32 -2.97
CA LEU A 286 -14.75 -19.32 -3.22
C LEU A 286 -14.69 -18.74 -4.64
N SER A 287 -13.48 -18.55 -5.19
CA SER A 287 -13.30 -18.14 -6.58
C SER A 287 -13.70 -19.26 -7.56
N GLN A 288 -13.41 -20.52 -7.24
CA GLN A 288 -13.81 -21.68 -8.04
C GLN A 288 -15.33 -21.91 -8.04
N LEU A 289 -16.01 -21.76 -6.90
CA LEU A 289 -17.48 -21.86 -6.82
C LEU A 289 -18.17 -20.82 -7.70
N ARG A 290 -17.70 -19.55 -7.65
CA ARG A 290 -18.23 -18.50 -8.55
C ARG A 290 -18.00 -18.82 -10.01
N LYS A 291 -16.86 -19.44 -10.35
CA LYS A 291 -16.57 -19.93 -11.70
C LYS A 291 -17.61 -20.97 -12.16
N GLN A 292 -17.95 -21.92 -11.30
CA GLN A 292 -18.94 -22.96 -11.59
C GLN A 292 -20.35 -22.38 -11.75
N GLN A 293 -20.69 -21.38 -10.94
CA GLN A 293 -21.96 -20.65 -11.02
C GLN A 293 -22.02 -19.60 -12.14
N GLN A 294 -20.99 -19.53 -13.01
CA GLN A 294 -20.86 -18.57 -14.10
C GLN A 294 -21.01 -17.10 -13.66
N GLN A 295 -20.65 -16.80 -12.42
CA GLN A 295 -20.67 -15.44 -11.89
C GLN A 295 -19.37 -14.70 -12.25
N PRO A 296 -19.44 -13.37 -12.45
CA PRO A 296 -18.24 -12.56 -12.62
C PRO A 296 -17.34 -12.72 -11.38
N ARG A 297 -16.05 -12.92 -11.61
CA ARG A 297 -15.08 -13.16 -10.53
C ARG A 297 -13.71 -12.58 -10.86
N PHE A 298 -12.97 -12.22 -9.82
CA PHE A 298 -11.55 -11.96 -9.95
C PHE A 298 -10.78 -13.27 -10.06
N SER A 299 -9.85 -13.32 -11.01
CA SER A 299 -8.82 -14.34 -11.09
C SER A 299 -7.74 -14.00 -10.08
N LEU A 300 -7.52 -14.89 -9.12
CA LEU A 300 -6.62 -14.66 -8.00
C LEU A 300 -5.26 -15.31 -8.28
N GLY A 301 -4.18 -14.56 -8.08
CA GLY A 301 -2.83 -15.11 -7.88
C GLY A 301 -2.50 -15.05 -6.39
N LEU A 302 -2.11 -16.16 -5.79
CA LEU A 302 -1.85 -16.28 -4.35
C LEU A 302 -0.38 -16.58 -4.10
N GLY A 303 0.28 -15.73 -3.32
CA GLY A 303 1.68 -15.88 -2.95
C GLY A 303 1.86 -15.72 -1.44
N MET A 304 2.52 -16.67 -0.80
CA MET A 304 2.72 -16.68 0.64
C MET A 304 4.21 -16.56 0.97
N SER A 305 4.53 -15.61 1.84
CA SER A 305 5.86 -15.44 2.42
C SER A 305 5.79 -15.39 3.94
N HIS A 306 6.96 -15.48 4.56
CA HIS A 306 7.12 -15.41 6.00
C HIS A 306 7.99 -14.19 6.33
N GLN A 307 7.63 -13.47 7.39
CA GLN A 307 8.44 -12.38 7.92
C GLN A 307 8.96 -12.78 9.30
N HIS A 308 10.27 -13.00 9.38
CA HIS A 308 11.00 -13.26 10.63
C HIS A 308 11.92 -12.07 10.94
N GLU A 309 11.94 -11.60 12.20
CA GLU A 309 12.97 -10.66 12.65
C GLU A 309 14.27 -11.42 13.00
N GLY A 310 15.42 -10.93 12.54
CA GLY A 310 16.73 -11.57 12.77
C GLY A 310 17.54 -11.84 11.50
N GLU A 311 16.94 -11.60 10.33
CA GLU A 311 17.61 -11.73 9.06
C GLU A 311 18.75 -10.69 8.96
N ALA A 312 20.00 -11.16 8.88
CA ALA A 312 21.26 -10.45 9.14
C ALA A 312 21.28 -8.94 8.82
N VAL A 313 21.77 -8.16 9.79
CA VAL A 313 21.93 -6.69 9.79
C VAL A 313 23.05 -6.23 8.82
N ASP A 314 23.81 -7.16 8.26
CA ASP A 314 25.03 -6.88 7.49
C ASP A 314 24.82 -6.65 5.97
N GLU A 315 23.59 -6.80 5.45
CA GLU A 315 23.30 -6.61 4.02
C GLU A 315 22.55 -5.31 3.71
N HIS A 316 22.91 -4.69 2.58
CA HIS A 316 22.32 -3.43 2.13
C HIS A 316 20.79 -3.57 1.88
N PRO A 317 19.93 -2.65 2.35
CA PRO A 317 18.47 -2.77 2.26
C PRO A 317 17.89 -3.01 0.86
N LEU A 318 18.56 -2.50 -0.19
CA LEU A 318 18.19 -2.73 -1.60
C LEU A 318 18.55 -4.13 -2.14
N ARG A 319 19.31 -4.92 -1.39
CA ARG A 319 19.70 -6.28 -1.76
C ARG A 319 18.82 -7.35 -1.12
N ARG A 320 18.06 -7.01 -0.08
CA ARG A 320 17.13 -7.93 0.59
C ARG A 320 15.74 -7.83 -0.04
N PRO A 321 15.21 -8.92 -0.62
CA PRO A 321 13.80 -8.96 -0.95
C PRO A 321 12.99 -8.98 0.37
N THR A 322 12.11 -8.00 0.57
CA THR A 322 11.24 -7.95 1.76
C THR A 322 10.13 -8.99 1.65
N ALA A 323 9.60 -9.48 2.78
CA ALA A 323 8.51 -10.45 2.79
C ALA A 323 7.31 -10.07 1.88
N PRO A 324 6.83 -8.81 1.83
CA PRO A 324 5.82 -8.38 0.85
C PRO A 324 6.26 -8.49 -0.61
N SER A 325 7.51 -8.15 -0.92
CA SER A 325 8.04 -8.26 -2.28
C SER A 325 8.14 -9.71 -2.75
N ILE A 326 8.55 -10.62 -1.85
CA ILE A 326 8.61 -12.06 -2.12
C ILE A 326 7.20 -12.61 -2.34
N ALA A 327 6.25 -12.29 -1.45
CA ALA A 327 4.86 -12.73 -1.60
C ALA A 327 4.23 -12.26 -2.91
N PHE A 328 4.50 -11.01 -3.32
CA PHE A 328 4.03 -10.47 -4.58
C PHE A 328 4.66 -11.18 -5.80
N GLN A 329 5.96 -11.43 -5.77
CA GLN A 329 6.65 -12.18 -6.82
C GLN A 329 6.07 -13.59 -6.96
N LEU A 330 5.84 -14.28 -5.84
CA LEU A 330 5.23 -15.62 -5.83
C LEU A 330 3.79 -15.63 -6.34
N ALA A 331 3.00 -14.62 -5.99
CA ALA A 331 1.66 -14.44 -6.55
C ALA A 331 1.70 -14.23 -8.07
N THR A 332 2.85 -13.78 -8.62
CA THR A 332 3.05 -13.47 -10.07
C THR A 332 3.29 -14.68 -10.94
N ALA A 333 3.56 -15.84 -10.35
CA ALA A 333 3.60 -17.09 -11.08
C ALA A 333 2.31 -17.30 -11.89
N GLU A 334 2.44 -17.65 -13.18
CA GLU A 334 1.35 -17.71 -14.18
C GLU A 334 0.30 -18.82 -13.94
N LEU A 335 0.26 -19.39 -12.74
CA LEU A 335 -0.54 -20.58 -12.48
C LEU A 335 -1.98 -20.26 -12.09
N ARG A 336 -2.87 -21.10 -12.62
CA ARG A 336 -4.33 -20.88 -12.63
C ARG A 336 -5.04 -21.29 -11.34
N SER A 337 -4.36 -22.02 -10.45
CA SER A 337 -4.91 -22.57 -9.20
C SER A 337 -3.78 -23.00 -8.26
N GLY A 338 -3.99 -22.85 -6.95
CA GLY A 338 -3.04 -23.12 -5.87
C GLY A 338 -2.41 -21.87 -5.25
N ILE A 339 -1.72 -22.08 -4.14
CA ILE A 339 -0.92 -21.05 -3.45
C ILE A 339 0.56 -21.33 -3.72
N THR A 340 1.28 -20.34 -4.22
CA THR A 340 2.75 -20.42 -4.34
C THR A 340 3.35 -19.96 -3.02
N VAL A 341 4.17 -20.80 -2.39
CA VAL A 341 4.78 -20.50 -1.08
C VAL A 341 6.30 -20.37 -1.21
N CYS A 342 6.95 -19.67 -0.27
CA CYS A 342 8.41 -19.69 -0.17
C CYS A 342 8.90 -21.12 0.11
N PRO A 343 10.10 -21.52 -0.39
CA PRO A 343 10.71 -22.81 -0.09
C PRO A 343 10.78 -23.14 1.41
N GLU A 344 11.16 -22.16 2.23
CA GLU A 344 11.23 -22.31 3.70
C GLU A 344 9.88 -22.68 4.32
N ILE A 345 8.79 -22.07 3.83
CA ILE A 345 7.43 -22.40 4.29
C ILE A 345 7.02 -23.80 3.82
N ALA A 346 7.41 -24.18 2.59
CA ALA A 346 7.11 -25.50 2.06
C ALA A 346 7.79 -26.62 2.87
N ASP A 347 9.03 -26.40 3.31
CA ASP A 347 9.76 -27.38 4.12
C ASP A 347 9.08 -27.58 5.48
N ILE A 348 8.68 -26.49 6.15
CA ILE A 348 7.94 -26.53 7.42
C ILE A 348 6.59 -27.26 7.27
N LEU A 349 5.83 -26.93 6.23
CA LEU A 349 4.50 -27.51 5.99
C LEU A 349 4.56 -28.97 5.51
N GLN A 350 5.64 -29.39 4.84
CA GLN A 350 5.86 -30.78 4.44
C GLN A 350 6.19 -31.68 5.62
N ASP A 351 6.99 -31.20 6.58
CA ASP A 351 7.38 -31.97 7.76
C ASP A 351 6.16 -32.36 8.61
N GLU A 352 5.17 -31.46 8.69
CA GLU A 352 3.92 -31.73 9.40
C GLU A 352 2.94 -32.67 8.65
N SER A 353 3.23 -33.08 7.41
CA SER A 353 2.37 -33.95 6.58
C SER A 353 0.93 -33.44 6.39
N ARG A 354 0.69 -32.13 6.59
CA ARG A 354 -0.65 -31.53 6.54
C ARG A 354 -1.08 -31.11 5.15
N VAL A 355 -0.16 -31.06 4.18
CA VAL A 355 -0.35 -30.37 2.90
C VAL A 355 0.27 -31.16 1.75
N GLU A 356 -0.42 -31.20 0.60
CA GLU A 356 0.16 -31.71 -0.65
C GLU A 356 0.86 -30.56 -1.40
N ILE A 357 2.18 -30.70 -1.57
CA ILE A 357 3.02 -29.73 -2.26
C ILE A 357 3.50 -30.31 -3.58
N GLU A 358 3.27 -29.58 -4.66
CA GLU A 358 3.78 -29.87 -5.98
C GLU A 358 5.00 -28.98 -6.26
N ALA A 359 6.16 -29.60 -6.42
CA ALA A 359 7.37 -28.89 -6.83
C ALA A 359 7.24 -28.39 -8.26
N GLN A 360 7.50 -27.11 -8.48
CA GLN A 360 7.49 -26.50 -9.80
C GLN A 360 8.92 -26.24 -10.28
N GLY A 361 9.07 -25.96 -11.58
CA GLY A 361 10.39 -25.77 -12.21
C GLY A 361 11.26 -24.73 -11.48
N PRO A 362 12.57 -24.64 -11.82
CA PRO A 362 13.61 -23.97 -11.02
C PRO A 362 13.42 -22.46 -10.74
N HIS A 363 12.41 -21.81 -11.35
CA HIS A 363 12.09 -20.39 -11.16
C HIS A 363 10.69 -20.14 -10.56
N ALA A 364 9.91 -21.19 -10.28
CA ALA A 364 8.60 -21.12 -9.66
C ALA A 364 8.67 -21.76 -8.27
N GLY A 365 8.19 -21.04 -7.25
CA GLY A 365 8.17 -21.55 -5.88
C GLY A 365 7.29 -22.81 -5.75
N PRO A 366 7.48 -23.61 -4.68
CA PRO A 366 6.63 -24.76 -4.41
C PRO A 366 5.15 -24.37 -4.32
N ARG A 367 4.28 -25.20 -4.91
CA ARG A 367 2.85 -24.94 -4.97
C ARG A 367 2.08 -25.84 -4.03
N VAL A 368 1.25 -25.24 -3.20
CA VAL A 368 0.27 -25.96 -2.39
C VAL A 368 -1.05 -26.03 -3.15
N THR A 369 -1.55 -27.24 -3.38
CA THR A 369 -2.83 -27.49 -4.07
C THR A 369 -3.92 -28.01 -3.15
N SER A 370 -3.56 -28.76 -2.10
CA SER A 370 -4.55 -29.36 -1.22
C SER A 370 -4.02 -29.51 0.22
N VAL A 371 -4.94 -29.58 1.17
CA VAL A 371 -4.67 -29.91 2.58
C VAL A 371 -5.12 -31.34 2.83
N HIS A 372 -4.57 -31.99 3.85
CA HIS A 372 -5.00 -33.31 4.31
C HIS A 372 -6.53 -33.41 4.47
N SER A 373 -7.08 -34.60 4.18
CA SER A 373 -8.52 -34.90 4.08
C SER A 373 -9.35 -34.48 5.31
N SER A 374 -8.76 -34.51 6.50
CA SER A 374 -9.36 -34.05 7.76
C SER A 374 -9.77 -32.57 7.74
N TYR A 375 -9.00 -31.71 7.07
CA TYR A 375 -9.26 -30.27 7.00
C TYR A 375 -10.04 -29.86 5.74
N GLN A 376 -10.08 -30.73 4.72
CA GLN A 376 -10.83 -30.46 3.49
C GLN A 376 -12.32 -30.28 3.76
N HIS A 377 -12.92 -31.16 4.58
CA HIS A 377 -14.33 -31.06 4.94
C HIS A 377 -14.68 -29.77 5.70
N LEU A 378 -13.82 -29.34 6.63
CA LEU A 378 -14.03 -28.10 7.37
C LEU A 378 -13.96 -26.88 6.44
N LEU A 379 -12.97 -26.83 5.56
CA LEU A 379 -12.83 -25.76 4.58
C LEU A 379 -14.02 -25.70 3.61
N GLU A 380 -14.54 -26.85 3.20
CA GLU A 380 -15.72 -26.92 2.33
C GLU A 380 -16.98 -26.40 3.03
N GLN A 381 -17.19 -26.78 4.29
CA GLN A 381 -18.30 -26.26 5.11
C GLN A 381 -18.19 -24.73 5.30
N GLN A 382 -17.01 -24.23 5.63
CA GLN A 382 -16.77 -22.78 5.76
C GLN A 382 -17.00 -22.04 4.44
N CYS A 383 -16.57 -22.64 3.32
CA CYS A 383 -16.78 -22.08 1.99
C CYS A 383 -18.26 -21.95 1.65
N GLN A 384 -19.07 -22.98 1.96
CA GLN A 384 -20.52 -22.95 1.74
C GLN A 384 -21.22 -21.91 2.62
N GLN A 385 -20.83 -21.80 3.90
CA GLN A 385 -21.37 -20.77 4.81
C GLN A 385 -21.05 -19.35 4.34
N MET A 386 -19.81 -19.12 3.91
CA MET A 386 -19.41 -17.83 3.35
C MET A 386 -20.12 -17.50 2.04
N ALA A 387 -20.28 -18.48 1.15
CA ALA A 387 -21.00 -18.30 -0.10
C ALA A 387 -22.46 -17.92 0.16
N ALA A 388 -23.12 -18.54 1.15
CA ALA A 388 -24.48 -18.20 1.56
C ALA A 388 -24.58 -16.76 2.11
N HIS A 389 -23.61 -16.32 2.90
CA HIS A 389 -23.57 -14.95 3.46
C HIS A 389 -23.15 -13.86 2.47
N ALA A 390 -22.45 -14.20 1.39
CA ALA A 390 -22.03 -13.24 0.37
C ALA A 390 -23.08 -13.02 -0.74
N LEU A 391 -24.07 -13.91 -0.83
CA LEU A 391 -25.16 -13.88 -1.82
C LEU A 391 -26.49 -13.33 -1.27
N GLY A 392 -26.59 -13.08 0.05
CA GLY A 392 -27.69 -12.35 0.69
C GLY A 392 -27.29 -10.91 0.99
#